data_AF-A0A914PI88-F1
#
_entry.id   AF-A0A914PI88-F1
#
_cell.length_a   1.000
_cell.length_b   1.000
_cell.length_c   1.000
_cell.angle_alpha   90.00
_cell.angle_beta   90.00
_cell.angle_gamma   90.00
#
_symmetry.space_group_name_H-M   'P 1'
#
loop_
_entity.id
_entity.type
_entity.pdbx_description
1 polymer ?
#
loop_
_entity_poly.entity_id
_entity_poly.type
_entity_poly.pdbx_seq_one_letter_code
_entity_poly.pdbx_strand_id
1 'polypeptide(L)'
;MVPEHPNYNFIGRILGPRGISVRQLEASSGCGILIRGKGSVKNAEREERLRSKNTPGFEHLKEPLHVLITAEGNDEAECDAKLDKCKRRIEKLLKPEYDEFKRRQLAQLAMINGTYDATRGITPTI
;
A
#
# COMPACT_ATOMS: atom_id res chain seq x y z
N MET A 1 -2.48 -0.70 13.18
CA MET A 1 -1.58 0.46 12.95
C MET A 1 -0.36 -0.03 12.20
N VAL A 2 0.19 0.78 11.30
CA VAL A 2 1.42 0.43 10.58
C VAL A 2 2.61 0.69 11.52
N PRO A 3 3.51 -0.28 11.75
CA PRO A 3 4.67 -0.05 12.60
C PRO A 3 5.60 1.01 11.99
N GLU A 4 6.11 1.92 12.80
CA GLU A 4 7.06 2.95 12.36
C GLU A 4 8.42 2.31 12.06
N HIS A 5 8.74 2.17 10.78
CA HIS A 5 10.09 1.80 10.33
C HIS A 5 10.61 2.89 9.39
N PRO A 6 11.52 3.77 9.84
CA PRO A 6 11.99 4.91 9.04
C PRO A 6 12.70 4.50 7.73
N ASN A 7 13.27 3.29 7.68
CA ASN A 7 13.95 2.76 6.50
C ASN A 7 13.04 1.91 5.58
N TYR A 8 11.74 1.83 5.87
CA TYR A 8 10.85 0.92 5.16
C TYR A 8 9.55 1.57 4.70
N ASN A 9 9.37 1.63 3.38
CA ASN A 9 8.19 2.23 2.78
C ASN A 9 7.05 1.19 2.65
N PHE A 10 6.26 1.03 3.71
CA PHE A 10 5.08 0.16 3.72
C PHE A 10 4.04 0.57 2.68
N ILE A 11 3.84 1.87 2.47
CA ILE A 11 2.87 2.42 1.53
C ILE A 11 3.22 1.97 0.10
N GLY A 12 4.48 2.18 -0.31
CA GLY A 12 4.97 1.77 -1.61
C GLY A 12 4.89 0.26 -1.82
N ARG A 13 5.08 -0.53 -0.76
CA ARG A 13 4.96 -1.98 -0.80
C ARG A 13 3.52 -2.47 -0.96
N ILE A 14 2.56 -1.84 -0.28
CA ILE A 14 1.14 -2.19 -0.40
C ILE A 14 0.58 -1.75 -1.76
N LEU A 15 0.86 -0.51 -2.18
CA LEU A 15 0.40 0.02 -3.46
C LEU A 15 1.05 -0.70 -4.64
N GLY A 16 2.35 -0.93 -4.57
CA GLY A 16 3.15 -1.42 -5.68
C GLY A 16 3.21 -0.45 -6.86
N PRO A 17 3.81 -0.87 -7.99
CA PRO A 17 3.97 -0.03 -9.17
C PRO A 17 2.60 0.40 -9.70
N ARG A 18 2.39 1.73 -9.83
CA ARG A 18 1.13 2.34 -10.29
C ARG A 18 -0.14 1.84 -9.57
N GLY A 19 -0.04 1.38 -8.32
CA GLY A 19 -1.18 0.85 -7.57
C GLY A 19 -1.63 -0.55 -8.03
N ILE A 20 -0.82 -1.27 -8.82
CA ILE A 20 -1.20 -2.59 -9.33
C ILE A 20 -1.29 -3.61 -8.18
N SER A 21 -0.39 -3.55 -7.20
CA SER A 21 -0.39 -4.53 -6.11
C SER A 21 -1.59 -4.36 -5.19
N VAL A 22 -1.99 -3.12 -4.87
CA VAL A 22 -3.21 -2.89 -4.09
C VAL A 22 -4.45 -3.34 -4.86
N ARG A 23 -4.55 -3.05 -6.16
CA ARG A 23 -5.69 -3.52 -6.98
C ARG A 23 -5.78 -5.05 -7.05
N GLN A 24 -4.65 -5.73 -7.20
CA GLN A 24 -4.61 -7.19 -7.15
C GLN A 24 -5.02 -7.72 -5.78
N LEU A 25 -4.58 -7.04 -4.71
CA LEU A 25 -4.92 -7.40 -3.35
C LEU A 25 -6.43 -7.28 -3.14
N GLU A 26 -7.02 -6.13 -3.49
CA GLU A 26 -8.46 -5.86 -3.45
C GLU A 26 -9.26 -6.89 -4.27
N ALA A 27 -8.85 -7.16 -5.51
CA ALA A 27 -9.52 -8.15 -6.37
C ALA A 27 -9.44 -9.58 -5.81
N SER A 28 -8.34 -9.95 -5.14
CA SER A 28 -8.14 -11.29 -4.58
C SER A 28 -8.84 -11.51 -3.23
N SER A 29 -8.99 -10.45 -2.44
CA SER A 29 -9.64 -10.49 -1.13
C SER A 29 -11.13 -10.16 -1.22
N GLY A 30 -11.57 -9.43 -2.24
CA GLY A 30 -12.92 -8.87 -2.32
C GLY A 30 -13.14 -7.74 -1.32
N CYS A 31 -12.07 -7.10 -0.86
CA CYS A 31 -12.12 -5.97 0.09
C CYS A 31 -11.64 -4.68 -0.58
N GLY A 32 -12.17 -3.54 -0.16
CA GLY A 32 -11.59 -2.23 -0.42
C GLY A 32 -10.44 -1.94 0.53
N ILE A 33 -9.34 -1.39 0.03
CA ILE A 33 -8.12 -1.13 0.81
C ILE A 33 -7.70 0.32 0.63
N LEU A 34 -7.82 1.11 1.70
CA LEU A 34 -7.47 2.53 1.70
C LEU A 34 -6.34 2.80 2.69
N ILE A 35 -5.31 3.52 2.24
CA ILE A 35 -4.23 3.98 3.11
C ILE A 35 -4.60 5.37 3.64
N ARG A 36 -4.59 5.52 4.95
CA ARG A 36 -5.03 6.72 5.69
C ARG A 36 -4.01 7.05 6.79
N GLY A 37 -4.18 8.18 7.47
CA GLY A 37 -3.22 8.65 8.46
C GLY A 37 -2.14 9.61 7.94
N LYS A 38 -1.35 10.15 8.87
CA LYS A 38 -0.18 10.99 8.66
C LYS A 38 0.91 10.24 7.88
N GLY A 39 1.50 10.88 6.87
CA GLY A 39 2.49 10.28 5.98
C GLY A 39 1.89 9.43 4.84
N SER A 40 0.56 9.37 4.72
CA SER A 40 -0.10 8.67 3.60
C SER A 40 0.10 9.39 2.26
N VAL A 41 0.39 10.70 2.28
CA VAL A 41 0.64 11.51 1.09
C VAL A 41 2.14 11.58 0.82
N LYS A 42 2.54 11.24 -0.41
CA LYS A 42 3.95 11.23 -0.84
C LYS A 42 4.69 12.55 -0.58
N ASN A 43 3.99 13.69 -0.67
CA ASN A 43 4.56 15.01 -0.47
C ASN A 43 4.05 15.59 0.86
N ALA A 44 4.96 15.77 1.82
CA ALA A 44 4.66 16.28 3.15
C ALA A 44 4.11 17.71 3.16
N GLU A 45 4.59 18.59 2.27
CA GLU A 45 4.08 19.96 2.15
C GLU A 45 2.63 19.96 1.64
N ARG A 46 2.34 19.09 0.66
CA ARG A 46 0.96 18.90 0.18
C ARG A 46 0.07 18.34 1.29
N GLU A 47 0.57 17.36 2.06
CA GLU A 47 -0.14 16.78 3.20
C GLU A 47 -0.50 17.86 4.23
N GLU A 48 0.48 18.68 4.61
CA GLU A 48 0.33 19.74 5.59
C GLU A 48 -0.70 20.79 5.13
N ARG A 49 -0.70 21.14 3.84
CA ARG A 49 -1.70 22.05 3.27
C ARG A 49 -3.11 21.46 3.31
N LEU A 50 -3.27 20.17 3.02
CA LEU A 50 -4.57 19.48 3.08
C LEU A 50 -5.09 19.38 4.52
N ARG A 51 -4.18 19.11 5.46
CA ARG A 51 -4.44 19.09 6.90
C ARG A 51 -4.84 20.47 7.43
N SER A 52 -4.07 21.51 7.09
CA SER A 52 -4.30 22.89 7.51
C SER A 52 -5.60 23.49 6.96
N LYS A 53 -5.98 23.12 5.72
CA LYS A 53 -7.22 23.57 5.10
C LYS A 53 -8.48 22.84 5.61
N ASN A 54 -8.36 21.90 6.55
CA ASN A 54 -9.43 20.99 6.99
C ASN A 54 -10.30 20.53 5.80
N THR A 55 -9.64 20.07 4.74
CA THR A 55 -10.36 19.66 3.53
C THR A 55 -11.23 18.44 3.88
N PRO A 56 -12.55 18.47 3.60
CA PRO A 56 -13.41 17.33 3.86
C PRO A 56 -12.87 16.08 3.15
N GLY A 57 -12.80 14.97 3.88
CA GLY A 57 -12.20 13.71 3.41
C GLY A 57 -10.71 13.53 3.73
N PHE A 58 -10.03 14.54 4.28
CA PHE A 58 -8.61 14.49 4.73
C PHE A 58 -8.44 14.62 6.24
N GLU A 59 -9.51 14.50 7.03
CA GLU A 59 -9.46 14.57 8.49
C GLU A 59 -8.56 13.48 9.10
N HIS A 60 -8.47 12.33 8.43
CA HIS A 60 -7.61 11.22 8.80
C HIS A 60 -6.11 11.55 8.82
N LEU A 61 -5.67 12.69 8.25
CA LEU A 61 -4.26 13.10 8.32
C LEU A 61 -3.79 13.43 9.75
N LYS A 62 -4.72 13.58 10.70
CA LYS A 62 -4.42 13.74 12.14
C LYS A 62 -4.14 12.39 12.83
N GLU A 63 -4.56 11.28 12.24
CA GLU A 63 -4.41 9.94 12.80
C GLU A 63 -3.04 9.33 12.43
N PRO A 64 -2.53 8.34 13.18
CA PRO A 64 -1.32 7.61 12.80
C PRO A 64 -1.54 6.85 11.48
N LEU A 65 -0.45 6.57 10.74
CA LEU A 65 -0.50 5.83 9.48
C LEU A 65 -1.20 4.47 9.68
N HIS A 66 -2.28 4.25 8.95
CA HIS A 66 -3.09 3.04 9.05
C HIS A 66 -3.69 2.65 7.70
N VAL A 67 -4.15 1.40 7.63
CA VAL A 67 -4.84 0.85 6.47
C VAL A 67 -6.28 0.56 6.87
N LEU A 68 -7.22 1.17 6.18
CA LEU A 68 -8.65 0.91 6.30
C LEU A 68 -9.01 -0.22 5.31
N ILE A 69 -9.63 -1.26 5.83
CA ILE A 69 -10.12 -2.39 5.02
C ILE A 69 -11.64 -2.38 5.13
N THR A 70 -12.32 -2.37 3.99
CA THR A 70 -13.78 -2.48 3.92
C THR A 70 -14.15 -3.75 3.15
N ALA A 71 -15.21 -4.43 3.56
CA ALA A 71 -15.75 -5.58 2.84
C ALA A 71 -17.23 -5.34 2.57
N GLU A 72 -17.67 -5.76 1.39
CA GLU A 72 -19.07 -5.73 0.98
C GLU A 72 -19.50 -7.17 0.65
N GLY A 73 -20.71 -7.53 1.04
CA GLY A 73 -21.25 -8.88 0.91
C GLY A 73 -22.70 -8.93 1.38
N ASN A 74 -23.36 -10.05 1.09
CA ASN A 74 -24.77 -10.24 1.45
C ASN A 74 -24.91 -10.70 2.91
N ASP A 75 -23.91 -11.42 3.43
CA ASP A 75 -23.90 -12.01 4.75
C ASP A 75 -22.70 -11.51 5.58
N GLU A 76 -22.91 -11.28 6.87
CA GLU A 76 -21.87 -10.84 7.81
C GLU A 76 -20.70 -11.84 7.88
N ALA A 77 -20.99 -13.14 7.88
CA ALA A 77 -19.97 -14.19 7.88
C ALA A 77 -19.08 -14.18 6.62
N GLU A 78 -19.64 -13.80 5.47
CA GLU A 78 -18.87 -13.65 4.23
C GLU A 78 -17.94 -12.43 4.31
N CYS A 79 -18.46 -11.32 4.82
CA CYS A 79 -17.69 -10.09 5.06
C CYS A 79 -16.54 -10.34 6.03
N ASP A 80 -16.78 -11.03 7.15
CA ASP A 80 -15.75 -11.39 8.12
C ASP A 80 -14.66 -12.27 7.50
N ALA A 81 -15.05 -13.28 6.72
CA ALA A 81 -14.09 -14.13 6.02
C ALA A 81 -13.22 -13.35 5.04
N LYS A 82 -13.80 -12.38 4.30
CA LYS A 82 -13.08 -11.47 3.39
C LYS A 82 -12.11 -10.58 4.16
N LEU A 83 -12.59 -9.93 5.23
CA LEU A 83 -11.79 -9.05 6.09
C LEU A 83 -10.59 -9.78 6.68
N ASP A 84 -10.81 -10.97 7.22
CA ASP A 84 -9.79 -11.80 7.84
C ASP A 84 -8.76 -12.30 6.81
N LYS A 85 -9.20 -12.67 5.60
CA LYS A 85 -8.32 -12.98 4.46
C LYS A 85 -7.47 -11.77 4.06
N CYS A 86 -8.07 -10.59 3.95
CA CYS A 86 -7.38 -9.36 3.59
C CYS A 86 -6.35 -8.94 4.65
N LYS A 87 -6.76 -8.96 5.92
CA LYS A 87 -5.93 -8.64 7.09
C LYS A 87 -4.66 -9.49 7.12
N ARG A 88 -4.80 -10.82 7.02
CA ARG A 88 -3.64 -11.73 6.97
C ARG A 88 -2.67 -11.38 5.85
N ARG A 89 -3.18 -10.95 4.70
CA ARG A 89 -2.35 -10.64 3.53
C ARG A 89 -1.60 -9.32 3.73
N ILE A 90 -2.26 -8.30 4.28
CA ILE A 90 -1.62 -7.03 4.65
C ILE A 90 -0.58 -7.24 5.75
N GLU A 91 -0.88 -8.02 6.78
CA GLU A 91 0.08 -8.34 7.85
C GLU A 91 1.36 -9.00 7.31
N LYS A 92 1.24 -9.88 6.29
CA LYS A 92 2.41 -10.43 5.60
C LYS A 92 3.21 -9.39 4.83
N LEU A 93 2.57 -8.36 4.28
CA LEU A 93 3.25 -7.25 3.58
C LEU A 93 3.94 -6.28 4.54
N LEU A 94 3.44 -6.16 5.78
CA LEU A 94 4.02 -5.35 6.84
C LEU A 94 5.24 -6.01 7.50
N LYS A 95 5.60 -7.25 7.13
CA LYS A 95 6.83 -7.90 7.59
C LYS A 95 7.99 -7.67 6.60
N PRO A 96 9.15 -7.18 7.07
CA PRO A 96 10.29 -6.87 6.20
C PRO A 96 11.00 -8.09 5.59
N GLU A 97 10.79 -9.30 6.11
CA GLU A 97 11.44 -10.55 5.63
C GLU A 97 11.12 -10.94 4.18
N TYR A 98 10.03 -10.45 3.60
CA TYR A 98 9.61 -10.85 2.24
C TYR A 98 10.32 -10.01 1.17
N ASP A 99 11.62 -10.21 0.96
CA ASP A 99 12.40 -9.47 -0.04
C ASP A 99 12.03 -9.84 -1.49
N GLU A 100 11.56 -11.06 -1.72
CA GLU A 100 11.16 -11.53 -3.05
C GLU A 100 9.98 -10.71 -3.62
N PHE A 101 9.01 -10.36 -2.80
CA PHE A 101 7.85 -9.56 -3.22
C PHE A 101 8.27 -8.16 -3.67
N LYS A 102 9.18 -7.53 -2.92
CA LYS A 102 9.76 -6.22 -3.28
C LYS A 102 10.56 -6.32 -4.58
N ARG A 103 11.35 -7.39 -4.77
CA ARG A 103 12.09 -7.63 -6.03
C ARG A 103 11.14 -7.77 -7.22
N ARG A 104 10.05 -8.52 -7.09
CA ARG A 104 9.03 -8.65 -8.15
C ARG A 104 8.39 -7.30 -8.50
N GLN A 105 8.05 -6.49 -7.50
CA GLN A 105 7.50 -5.15 -7.72
C GLN A 105 8.49 -4.20 -8.43
N LEU A 106 9.77 -4.23 -8.04
CA LEU A 106 10.82 -3.42 -8.67
C LEU A 106 11.09 -3.86 -10.12
N ALA A 107 11.12 -5.17 -10.38
CA ALA A 107 11.23 -5.71 -11.74
C ALA A 107 10.05 -5.27 -12.60
N GLN A 108 8.82 -5.39 -12.08
CA GLN A 108 7.61 -4.95 -12.78
C GLN A 108 7.62 -3.43 -13.03
N LEU A 109 8.09 -2.63 -12.07
CA LEU A 109 8.24 -1.19 -12.25
C LEU A 109 9.24 -0.85 -13.37
N ALA A 110 10.39 -1.52 -13.40
CA ALA A 110 11.39 -1.34 -14.44
C ALA A 110 10.84 -1.71 -15.83
N MET A 111 10.03 -2.78 -15.93
CA MET A 111 9.34 -3.15 -17.18
C MET A 111 8.39 -2.05 -17.63
N ILE A 112 7.58 -1.50 -16.70
CA ILE A 112 6.62 -0.43 -16.99
C ILE A 112 7.31 0.86 -17.44
N ASN A 113 8.48 1.17 -16.88
CA ASN A 113 9.24 2.37 -17.21
C ASN A 113 10.14 2.20 -18.43
N GLY A 114 10.21 1.00 -19.03
CA GLY A 114 11.10 0.71 -20.16
C GLY A 114 12.59 0.66 -19.78
N THR A 115 12.92 0.59 -18.49
CA THR A 115 14.30 0.50 -17.97
C THR A 115 14.67 -0.93 -17.58
N TYR A 116 13.91 -1.92 -18.05
CA TYR A 116 14.13 -3.33 -17.75
C TYR A 116 15.22 -3.90 -18.65
N ASP A 117 16.40 -4.13 -18.08
CA ASP A 117 17.47 -4.87 -18.74
C ASP A 117 17.37 -6.36 -18.35
N ALA A 118 17.00 -7.21 -19.31
CA ALA A 118 16.85 -8.65 -19.10
C ALA A 118 18.21 -9.38 -18.99
N THR A 119 19.31 -8.72 -19.35
CA THR A 119 20.67 -9.28 -19.41
C THR A 119 21.55 -8.88 -18.23
N ARG A 120 21.23 -7.79 -17.55
CA ARG A 120 21.95 -7.28 -16.37
C ARG A 120 20.95 -7.09 -15.24
N GLY A 121 21.03 -7.93 -14.21
CA GLY A 121 20.22 -7.77 -13.01
C GLY A 121 20.23 -6.31 -12.52
N ILE A 122 19.04 -5.85 -12.07
CA ILE A 122 18.69 -4.49 -11.63
C ILE A 122 19.91 -3.66 -11.22
N THR A 123 20.46 -2.87 -12.13
CA THR A 123 21.41 -1.81 -11.76
C THR A 123 20.62 -0.56 -11.37
N PRO A 124 20.82 0.00 -10.17
CA PRO A 124 20.22 1.26 -9.80
C PRO A 124 20.88 2.37 -10.64
N THR A 125 20.11 3.01 -11.52
CA THR A 125 20.56 4.25 -12.16
C THR A 125 20.50 5.37 -11.12
N ILE A 126 21.64 6.01 -10.92
CA ILE A 126 21.94 7.11 -9.98
C ILE A 126 21.06 8.32 -10.29
#